data_AF-A0A167I2Z4-F1
#
_entry.id   AF-A0A167I2Z4-F1
#
_cell.length_a   1.000
_cell.length_b   1.000
_cell.length_c   1.000
_cell.angle_alpha   90.00
_cell.angle_beta   90.00
_cell.angle_gamma   90.00
#
_symmetry.space_group_name_H-M   'P 1'
#
loop_
_entity.id
_entity.type
_entity.pdbx_description
1 polymer ?
#
loop_
_entity_poly.entity_id
_entity_poly.type
_entity_poly.pdbx_seq_one_letter_code
_entity_poly.pdbx_strand_id
1 'polypeptide(L)'
;MKHFYCMLILFTFSFLSAAEEKKELPPLNPAYQGEHGMVLMNRGSKIYATNFPSYKLPGDIQIVYKIDNPDVAFLNLVRDSELITIKPKAFNLQRLERGEEITVVADVYEGHYKKDGFKVYSERSIVFSDKLYSRKMKDLKPSGQWQEYDSIEINKTERIYVHKITQKPSFNHLIFVDLTSACMQRFKTSKRVPKVSELIYKFVNCGTLKQLYFDADAYQ
;
A
#
# COMPACT_ATOMS: atom_id res chain seq x y z
N MET A 1 -66.60 -6.78 -45.52
CA MET A 1 -67.48 -6.26 -44.46
C MET A 1 -66.77 -6.38 -43.12
N LYS A 2 -66.79 -5.29 -42.33
CA LYS A 2 -66.58 -5.22 -40.87
C LYS A 2 -65.16 -5.48 -40.36
N HIS A 3 -64.37 -4.43 -40.08
CA HIS A 3 -64.30 -3.65 -38.82
C HIS A 3 -63.29 -4.28 -37.83
N PHE A 4 -62.15 -3.61 -37.60
CA PHE A 4 -61.89 -2.77 -36.39
C PHE A 4 -61.16 -3.63 -35.34
N TYR A 5 -59.88 -3.40 -34.99
CA TYR A 5 -59.43 -2.33 -34.10
C TYR A 5 -57.89 -2.22 -34.15
N CYS A 6 -57.37 -1.01 -34.31
CA CYS A 6 -55.99 -0.65 -33.93
C CYS A 6 -55.95 -0.47 -32.41
N MET A 7 -55.07 -1.21 -31.71
CA MET A 7 -54.79 -0.97 -30.30
C MET A 7 -53.36 -0.44 -30.16
N LEU A 8 -53.27 0.88 -29.98
CA LEU A 8 -52.03 1.61 -29.75
C LEU A 8 -51.69 1.53 -28.25
N ILE A 9 -50.69 0.74 -27.87
CA ILE A 9 -50.21 0.65 -26.49
C ILE A 9 -49.16 1.73 -26.29
N LEU A 10 -49.51 2.81 -25.59
CA LEU A 10 -48.57 3.79 -25.06
C LEU A 10 -47.83 3.18 -23.86
N PHE A 11 -46.55 2.85 -24.04
CA PHE A 11 -45.64 2.53 -22.95
C PHE A 11 -45.05 3.83 -22.40
N THR A 12 -45.55 4.29 -21.25
CA THR A 12 -44.93 5.37 -20.47
C THR A 12 -43.77 4.78 -19.66
N PHE A 13 -42.53 5.00 -20.13
CA PHE A 13 -41.34 4.71 -19.34
C PHE A 13 -41.16 5.78 -18.27
N SER A 14 -41.62 5.49 -17.06
CA SER A 14 -41.26 6.26 -15.86
C SER A 14 -39.80 5.95 -15.51
N PHE A 15 -38.89 6.88 -15.81
CA PHE A 15 -37.52 6.83 -15.30
C PHE A 15 -37.54 7.00 -13.78
N LEU A 16 -37.50 5.88 -13.06
CA LEU A 16 -37.26 5.88 -11.62
C LEU A 16 -35.77 6.20 -11.42
N SER A 17 -35.46 7.46 -11.09
CA SER A 17 -34.12 7.80 -10.59
C SER A 17 -33.97 7.19 -9.20
N ALA A 18 -33.28 6.05 -9.11
CA ALA A 18 -32.77 5.55 -7.85
C ALA A 18 -31.66 6.52 -7.39
N ALA A 19 -32.02 7.45 -6.50
CA ALA A 19 -31.04 8.22 -5.76
C ALA A 19 -30.24 7.23 -4.90
N GLU A 20 -28.98 7.01 -5.27
CA GLU A 20 -28.05 6.18 -4.52
C GLU A 20 -27.82 6.86 -3.16
N GLU A 21 -28.46 6.32 -2.11
CA GLU A 21 -28.31 6.79 -0.74
C GLU A 21 -26.83 6.62 -0.36
N LYS A 22 -26.08 7.74 -0.31
CA LYS A 22 -24.67 7.76 0.11
C LYS A 22 -24.61 7.29 1.56
N LYS A 23 -24.40 5.99 1.75
CA LYS A 23 -24.18 5.40 3.07
C LYS A 23 -22.98 6.08 3.71
N GLU A 24 -23.21 6.89 4.74
CA GLU A 24 -22.14 7.57 5.46
C GLU A 24 -21.17 6.54 6.03
N LEU A 25 -19.87 6.79 5.85
CA LEU A 25 -18.85 5.93 6.42
C LEU A 25 -18.96 5.98 7.95
N PRO A 26 -18.77 4.85 8.66
CA PRO A 26 -18.77 4.86 10.12
C PRO A 26 -17.70 5.84 10.63
N PRO A 27 -17.84 6.38 11.85
CA PRO A 27 -16.81 7.24 12.44
C PRO A 27 -15.45 6.53 12.49
N LEU A 28 -14.37 7.30 12.43
CA LEU A 28 -13.01 6.76 12.60
C LEU A 28 -12.88 6.16 14.01
N ASN A 29 -12.31 4.96 14.12
CA ASN A 29 -12.05 4.35 15.42
C ASN A 29 -10.85 5.05 16.08
N PRO A 30 -11.02 5.67 17.28
CA PRO A 30 -9.93 6.37 17.97
C PRO A 30 -8.71 5.50 18.28
N ALA A 31 -8.86 4.18 18.37
CA ALA A 31 -7.77 3.25 18.65
C ALA A 31 -6.70 3.19 17.54
N TYR A 32 -6.96 3.79 16.38
CA TYR A 32 -6.01 3.93 15.28
C TYR A 32 -5.28 5.29 15.27
N GLN A 33 -5.57 6.17 16.24
CA GLN A 33 -4.85 7.43 16.41
C GLN A 33 -3.45 7.13 16.97
N GLY A 34 -2.40 7.63 16.29
CA GLY A 34 -1.04 7.43 16.76
C GLY A 34 0.01 7.96 15.79
N GLU A 35 1.27 7.78 16.17
CA GLU A 35 2.42 8.03 15.29
C GLU A 35 2.66 6.81 14.41
N HIS A 36 2.43 6.97 13.10
CA HIS A 36 2.56 5.91 12.12
C HIS A 36 3.79 6.15 11.25
N GLY A 37 4.97 5.76 11.74
CA GLY A 37 6.20 5.87 10.95
C GLY A 37 6.10 5.10 9.63
N MET A 38 6.74 5.61 8.59
CA MET A 38 6.68 5.04 7.24
C MET A 38 8.02 5.08 6.54
N VAL A 39 8.14 4.28 5.49
CA VAL A 39 9.25 4.27 4.54
C VAL A 39 8.79 4.90 3.25
N LEU A 40 9.63 5.76 2.68
CA LEU A 40 9.45 6.29 1.33
C LEU A 40 10.29 5.50 0.34
N MET A 41 9.69 5.13 -0.78
CA MET A 41 10.28 4.33 -1.84
C MET A 41 9.97 4.99 -3.18
N ASN A 42 10.83 4.84 -4.19
CA ASN A 42 10.55 5.42 -5.51
C ASN A 42 10.63 4.43 -6.67
N ARG A 43 9.88 4.75 -7.73
CA ARG A 43 10.05 4.18 -9.08
C ARG A 43 9.83 5.28 -10.11
N GLY A 44 10.84 5.53 -10.95
CA GLY A 44 10.81 6.67 -11.87
C GLY A 44 10.65 7.97 -11.08
N SER A 45 9.66 8.78 -11.45
CA SER A 45 9.29 10.03 -10.77
C SER A 45 8.24 9.88 -9.69
N LYS A 46 7.73 8.66 -9.44
CA LYS A 46 6.70 8.40 -8.43
C LYS A 46 7.33 8.02 -7.11
N ILE A 47 6.77 8.54 -6.03
CA ILE A 47 7.13 8.16 -4.66
C ILE A 47 5.93 7.43 -4.03
N TYR A 48 6.24 6.37 -3.30
CA TYR A 48 5.30 5.55 -2.57
C TYR A 48 5.68 5.55 -1.09
N ALA A 49 4.69 5.45 -0.23
CA ALA A 49 4.86 5.27 1.21
C ALA A 49 4.28 3.93 1.64
N THR A 50 5.00 3.22 2.52
CA THR A 50 4.48 2.06 3.25
C THR A 50 4.74 2.27 4.73
N ASN A 51 3.75 2.00 5.58
CA ASN A 51 3.92 2.15 7.02
C ASN A 51 4.84 1.06 7.60
N PHE A 52 5.25 1.22 8.86
CA PHE A 52 5.77 0.11 9.68
C PHE A 52 4.60 -0.59 10.37
N PRO A 53 3.95 -1.58 9.74
CA PRO A 53 2.82 -2.26 10.34
C PRO A 53 3.26 -3.03 11.58
N SER A 54 2.35 -3.13 12.54
CA SER A 54 2.52 -3.80 13.83
C SER A 54 1.48 -4.91 13.99
N TYR A 55 1.76 -5.91 14.83
CA TYR A 55 0.77 -6.94 15.18
C TYR A 55 -0.34 -6.42 16.12
N LYS A 56 -0.26 -5.16 16.55
CA LYS A 56 -1.19 -4.55 17.49
C LYS A 56 -1.61 -3.16 17.00
N LEU A 57 -2.75 -2.70 17.49
CA LEU A 57 -3.16 -1.31 17.41
C LEU A 57 -2.04 -0.38 17.93
N PRO A 58 -1.91 0.84 17.38
CA PRO A 58 -2.74 1.41 16.32
C PRO A 58 -2.26 1.07 14.89
N GLY A 59 -1.27 0.16 14.75
CA GLY A 59 -0.56 -0.09 13.50
C GLY A 59 -0.88 -1.41 12.79
N ASP A 60 -1.98 -2.08 13.11
CA ASP A 60 -2.35 -3.42 12.58
C ASP A 60 -2.92 -3.41 11.15
N ILE A 61 -2.41 -2.52 10.30
CA ILE A 61 -2.80 -2.39 8.90
C ILE A 61 -1.52 -2.25 8.05
N GLN A 62 -1.36 -3.08 7.03
CA GLN A 62 -0.37 -2.89 5.98
C GLN A 62 -0.94 -1.95 4.92
N ILE A 63 -0.26 -0.84 4.64
CA ILE A 63 -0.73 0.18 3.69
C ILE A 63 0.38 0.48 2.68
N VAL A 64 0.00 0.66 1.40
CA VAL A 64 0.85 1.32 0.40
C VAL A 64 0.06 2.48 -0.20
N TYR A 65 0.66 3.66 -0.20
CA TYR A 65 0.12 4.87 -0.80
C TYR A 65 1.07 5.42 -1.83
N LYS A 66 0.52 6.09 -2.84
CA LYS A 66 1.26 7.09 -3.60
C LYS A 66 1.27 8.39 -2.79
N ILE A 67 2.40 9.06 -2.76
CA ILE A 67 2.49 10.43 -2.25
C ILE A 67 2.71 11.37 -3.42
N ASP A 68 2.13 12.56 -3.36
CA ASP A 68 2.45 13.59 -4.34
C ASP A 68 3.85 14.12 -4.07
N ASN A 69 4.61 14.25 -5.17
CA ASN A 69 5.99 14.69 -5.09
C ASN A 69 6.04 16.23 -5.11
N PRO A 70 6.45 16.88 -4.01
CA PRO A 70 6.43 18.33 -3.91
C PRO A 70 7.48 19.01 -4.80
N ASP A 71 8.65 18.39 -5.02
CA ASP A 71 9.74 18.96 -5.80
C ASP A 71 10.79 17.91 -6.22
N VAL A 72 11.72 18.32 -7.09
CA VAL A 72 12.79 17.44 -7.62
C VAL A 72 13.81 17.06 -6.54
N ALA A 73 14.07 17.93 -5.57
CA ALA A 73 15.06 17.66 -4.52
C ALA A 73 14.58 16.55 -3.57
N PHE A 74 13.29 16.54 -3.23
CA PHE A 74 12.68 15.49 -2.43
C PHE A 74 12.66 14.15 -3.15
N LEU A 75 12.34 14.14 -4.45
CA LEU A 75 12.44 12.93 -5.27
C LEU A 75 13.87 12.39 -5.34
N ASN A 76 14.87 13.25 -5.52
CA ASN A 76 16.26 12.84 -5.55
C ASN A 76 16.70 12.25 -4.21
N LEU A 77 16.31 12.88 -3.08
CA LEU A 77 16.55 12.33 -1.75
C LEU A 77 16.00 10.90 -1.63
N VAL A 78 14.73 10.67 -2.00
CA VAL A 78 14.12 9.33 -1.89
C VAL A 78 14.74 8.33 -2.87
N ARG A 79 15.22 8.78 -4.03
CA ARG A 79 15.84 7.91 -5.03
C ARG A 79 17.26 7.50 -4.65
N ASP A 80 18.05 8.43 -4.12
CA ASP A 80 19.50 8.31 -4.04
C ASP A 80 19.96 7.77 -2.67
N SER A 81 19.09 7.81 -1.65
CA SER A 81 19.34 7.21 -0.33
C SER A 81 18.90 5.74 -0.26
N GLU A 82 19.61 4.94 0.55
CA GLU A 82 19.28 3.51 0.76
C GLU A 82 17.92 3.31 1.45
N LEU A 83 17.62 4.18 2.42
CA LEU A 83 16.38 4.14 3.18
C LEU A 83 15.98 5.57 3.53
N ILE A 84 14.76 5.97 3.17
CA ILE A 84 14.14 7.19 3.71
C ILE A 84 12.98 6.78 4.60
N THR A 85 12.97 7.29 5.83
CA THR A 85 11.85 7.10 6.75
C THR A 85 11.25 8.43 7.15
N ILE A 86 9.96 8.44 7.42
CA ILE A 86 9.25 9.60 7.95
C ILE A 86 8.70 9.29 9.32
N LYS A 87 8.71 10.32 10.16
CA LYS A 87 8.07 10.35 11.47
C LYS A 87 6.93 11.39 11.43
N PRO A 88 5.71 10.98 11.08
CA PRO A 88 4.52 11.82 11.12
C PRO A 88 4.19 12.37 12.49
N LYS A 89 3.57 13.55 12.55
CA LYS A 89 2.68 13.91 13.66
C LYS A 89 1.55 12.89 13.74
N ALA A 90 0.99 12.71 14.94
CA ALA A 90 -0.04 11.70 15.16
C ALA A 90 -1.29 11.94 14.30
N PHE A 91 -1.79 10.89 13.66
CA PHE A 91 -3.03 10.91 12.89
C PHE A 91 -3.74 9.55 12.98
N ASN A 92 -4.99 9.48 12.51
CA ASN A 92 -5.74 8.23 12.51
C ASN A 92 -5.42 7.40 11.26
N LEU A 93 -4.81 6.22 11.42
CA LEU A 93 -4.39 5.37 10.29
C LEU A 93 -5.56 4.93 9.41
N GLN A 94 -6.78 4.89 9.95
CA GLN A 94 -7.95 4.48 9.17
C GLN A 94 -8.29 5.47 8.06
N ARG A 95 -7.81 6.72 8.12
CA ARG A 95 -7.97 7.67 7.00
C ARG A 95 -7.29 7.12 5.75
N LEU A 96 -6.06 6.63 5.91
CA LEU A 96 -5.35 5.97 4.82
C LEU A 96 -6.02 4.65 4.44
N GLU A 97 -6.45 3.83 5.41
CA GLU A 97 -7.22 2.60 5.12
C GLU A 97 -8.43 2.87 4.21
N ARG A 98 -9.17 3.96 4.48
CA ARG A 98 -10.38 4.35 3.74
C ARG A 98 -10.09 4.82 2.32
N GLY A 99 -8.88 5.26 2.02
CA GLY A 99 -8.56 5.85 0.72
C GLY A 99 -8.65 7.37 0.71
N GLU A 100 -8.67 8.01 1.89
CA GLU A 100 -8.72 9.47 1.96
C GLU A 100 -7.39 10.07 1.50
N GLU A 101 -7.48 11.11 0.67
CA GLU A 101 -6.35 12.01 0.44
C GLU A 101 -6.13 12.85 1.69
N ILE A 102 -4.93 12.80 2.25
CA ILE A 102 -4.59 13.52 3.48
C ILE A 102 -3.22 14.18 3.38
N THR A 103 -3.08 15.36 3.98
CA THR A 103 -1.77 15.95 4.24
C THR A 103 -1.33 15.62 5.65
N VAL A 104 -0.12 15.08 5.78
CA VAL A 104 0.51 14.73 7.04
C VAL A 104 1.79 15.55 7.18
N VAL A 105 1.97 16.19 8.34
CA VAL A 105 3.23 16.87 8.69
C VAL A 105 4.17 15.84 9.30
N ALA A 106 5.38 15.71 8.77
CA ALA A 106 6.35 14.71 9.23
C ALA A 106 7.78 15.24 9.21
N ASP A 107 8.58 14.74 10.15
CA ASP A 107 10.04 14.80 10.04
C ASP A 107 10.51 13.72 9.06
N VAL A 108 11.49 14.04 8.22
CA VAL A 108 12.05 13.12 7.22
C VAL A 108 13.48 12.79 7.61
N TYR A 109 13.81 11.51 7.55
CA TYR A 109 15.10 10.96 7.94
C TYR A 109 15.70 10.16 6.78
N GLU A 110 16.99 10.36 6.54
CA GLU A 110 17.83 9.43 5.80
C GLU A 110 18.33 8.35 6.76
N GLY A 111 17.94 7.11 6.53
CA GLY A 111 18.04 6.01 7.48
C GLY A 111 16.78 5.84 8.34
N HIS A 112 16.85 4.98 9.37
CA HIS A 112 15.70 4.62 10.18
C HIS A 112 15.48 5.58 11.36
N TYR A 113 14.35 6.31 11.40
CA TYR A 113 14.09 7.39 12.37
C TYR A 113 14.16 7.00 13.85
N LYS A 114 13.94 5.72 14.20
CA LYS A 114 14.07 5.20 15.59
C LYS A 114 15.45 4.63 15.93
N LYS A 115 16.36 4.53 14.96
CA LYS A 115 17.68 3.92 15.14
C LYS A 115 18.74 5.00 14.92
N ASP A 116 19.31 5.02 13.72
CA ASP A 116 20.51 5.75 13.31
C ASP A 116 20.23 6.82 12.25
N GLY A 117 18.97 7.03 11.88
CA GLY A 117 18.61 7.95 10.81
C GLY A 117 18.96 9.41 11.12
N PHE A 118 19.46 10.12 10.10
CA PHE A 118 19.75 11.54 10.14
C PHE A 118 18.55 12.35 9.66
N LYS A 119 18.08 13.31 10.47
CA LYS A 119 16.94 14.16 10.10
C LYS A 119 17.35 15.15 8.99
N VAL A 120 16.76 15.02 7.81
CA VAL A 120 17.03 15.85 6.64
C VAL A 120 16.00 16.94 6.44
N TYR A 121 14.74 16.70 6.83
CA TYR A 121 13.69 17.73 6.87
C TYR A 121 12.95 17.68 8.19
N SER A 122 12.55 18.84 8.70
CA SER A 122 11.67 18.96 9.86
C SER A 122 10.30 19.46 9.42
N GLU A 123 9.24 18.92 10.02
CA GLU A 123 7.85 19.35 9.85
C GLU A 123 7.40 19.55 8.39
N ARG A 124 7.84 18.67 7.50
CA ARG A 124 7.49 18.73 6.08
C ARG A 124 6.07 18.24 5.86
N SER A 125 5.26 18.99 5.11
CA SER A 125 3.95 18.54 4.64
C SER A 125 4.11 17.52 3.52
N ILE A 126 3.48 16.35 3.69
CA ILE A 126 3.48 15.24 2.74
C ILE A 126 2.03 14.90 2.41
N VAL A 127 1.68 14.97 1.12
CA VAL A 127 0.33 14.66 0.63
C VAL A 127 0.29 13.19 0.23
N PHE A 128 -0.55 12.43 0.91
CA PHE A 128 -0.88 11.05 0.58
C PHE A 128 -2.05 11.07 -0.40
N SER A 129 -1.77 10.90 -1.69
CA SER A 129 -2.73 11.15 -2.77
C SER A 129 -3.63 9.93 -3.03
N ASP A 130 -3.03 8.75 -3.23
CA ASP A 130 -3.76 7.59 -3.73
C ASP A 130 -3.44 6.33 -2.90
N LYS A 131 -4.49 5.69 -2.39
CA LYS A 131 -4.38 4.35 -1.80
C LYS A 131 -4.12 3.33 -2.89
N LEU A 132 -3.00 2.63 -2.79
CA LEU A 132 -2.66 1.53 -3.68
C LEU A 132 -2.94 0.17 -3.04
N TYR A 133 -2.78 0.07 -1.73
CA TYR A 133 -3.01 -1.17 -0.98
C TYR A 133 -3.38 -0.88 0.47
N SER A 134 -4.27 -1.71 1.00
CA SER A 134 -4.57 -1.77 2.43
C SER A 134 -4.99 -3.19 2.81
N ARG A 135 -4.39 -3.73 3.88
CA ARG A 135 -4.81 -5.00 4.47
C ARG A 135 -4.67 -4.96 5.99
N LYS A 136 -5.76 -5.25 6.71
CA LYS A 136 -5.70 -5.48 8.16
C LYS A 136 -4.90 -6.74 8.47
N MET A 137 -4.08 -6.66 9.51
CA MET A 137 -3.31 -7.78 10.05
C MET A 137 -4.11 -8.59 11.09
N LYS A 138 -5.34 -8.94 10.73
CA LYS A 138 -6.21 -9.83 11.52
C LYS A 138 -6.15 -11.25 10.98
N ASP A 139 -6.36 -12.22 11.86
CA ASP A 139 -6.44 -13.66 11.52
C ASP A 139 -5.26 -14.14 10.66
N LEU A 140 -4.06 -13.72 11.07
CA LEU A 140 -2.83 -13.99 10.34
C LEU A 140 -2.56 -15.50 10.24
N LYS A 141 -2.21 -15.93 9.02
CA LYS A 141 -1.73 -17.29 8.78
C LYS A 141 -0.49 -17.59 9.65
N PRO A 142 -0.31 -18.85 10.12
CA PRO A 142 0.89 -19.26 10.81
C PRO A 142 2.14 -19.00 9.98
N SER A 143 3.25 -18.67 10.66
CA SER A 143 4.56 -18.55 10.01
C SER A 143 4.96 -19.86 9.34
N GLY A 144 5.46 -19.78 8.11
CA GLY A 144 5.85 -20.96 7.33
C GLY A 144 6.83 -20.61 6.22
N GLN A 145 7.27 -21.65 5.49
CA GLN A 145 8.12 -21.50 4.32
C GLN A 145 7.34 -21.07 3.06
N TRP A 146 6.01 -21.14 3.09
CA TRP A 146 5.18 -20.65 2.00
C TRP A 146 4.97 -19.15 2.16
N GLN A 147 5.55 -18.39 1.24
CA GLN A 147 5.39 -16.94 1.19
C GLN A 147 4.29 -16.58 0.20
N GLU A 148 3.47 -15.61 0.56
CA GLU A 148 2.37 -15.12 -0.26
C GLU A 148 2.48 -13.60 -0.43
N TYR A 149 2.23 -13.12 -1.64
CA TYR A 149 2.31 -11.72 -2.02
C TYR A 149 0.99 -11.28 -2.65
N ASP A 150 0.47 -10.15 -2.20
CA ASP A 150 -0.57 -9.44 -2.94
C ASP A 150 0.10 -8.60 -4.04
N SER A 151 -0.57 -8.43 -5.18
CA SER A 151 -0.06 -7.66 -6.32
C SER A 151 -0.85 -6.36 -6.46
N ILE A 152 -0.15 -5.24 -6.52
CA ILE A 152 -0.69 -3.92 -6.80
C ILE A 152 -0.45 -3.62 -8.28
N GLU A 153 -1.51 -3.33 -9.02
CA GLU A 153 -1.41 -2.87 -10.40
C GLU A 153 -1.10 -1.36 -10.46
N ILE A 154 0.06 -1.00 -11.02
CA ILE A 154 0.46 0.40 -11.23
C ILE A 154 0.07 0.86 -12.64
N ASN A 155 0.27 0.00 -13.64
CA ASN A 155 -0.23 0.14 -15.00
C ASN A 155 -0.29 -1.25 -15.66
N LYS A 156 -0.38 -1.34 -16.99
CA LYS A 156 -0.48 -2.63 -17.70
C LYS A 156 0.64 -3.63 -17.36
N THR A 157 1.89 -3.20 -17.24
CA THR A 157 3.05 -4.09 -17.01
C THR A 157 3.68 -3.90 -15.62
N GLU A 158 3.56 -2.72 -15.03
CA GLU A 158 4.18 -2.41 -13.75
C GLU A 158 3.34 -2.93 -12.57
N ARG A 159 3.98 -3.67 -11.66
CA ARG A 159 3.39 -4.18 -10.42
C ARG A 159 4.26 -3.87 -9.21
N ILE A 160 3.63 -3.70 -8.04
CA ILE A 160 4.31 -3.80 -6.74
C ILE A 160 3.76 -5.03 -6.03
N TYR A 161 4.64 -5.96 -5.67
CA TYR A 161 4.28 -7.12 -4.86
C TYR A 161 4.54 -6.81 -3.39
N VAL A 162 3.52 -7.00 -2.56
CA VAL A 162 3.56 -6.75 -1.11
C VAL A 162 3.46 -8.08 -0.38
N HIS A 163 4.48 -8.40 0.43
CA HIS A 163 4.47 -9.62 1.23
C HIS A 163 3.32 -9.57 2.25
N LYS A 164 2.56 -10.66 2.29
CA LYS A 164 1.48 -10.82 3.26
C LYS A 164 2.08 -11.22 4.60
N ILE A 165 2.31 -10.24 5.48
CA ILE A 165 2.87 -10.50 6.82
C ILE A 165 2.01 -11.55 7.52
N THR A 166 2.68 -12.60 7.98
CA THR A 166 2.13 -13.74 8.73
C THR A 166 2.41 -13.58 10.21
N GLN A 167 1.97 -14.54 11.04
CA GLN A 167 2.42 -14.59 12.44
C GLN A 167 3.95 -14.64 12.54
N LYS A 168 4.48 -14.24 13.69
CA LYS A 168 5.93 -14.26 13.95
C LYS A 168 6.49 -15.70 13.89
N PRO A 169 7.71 -15.90 13.35
CA PRO A 169 8.55 -14.91 12.69
C PRO A 169 8.07 -14.63 11.25
N SER A 170 8.17 -13.38 10.82
CA SER A 170 7.79 -12.92 9.48
C SER A 170 8.73 -11.80 9.00
N PHE A 171 8.33 -11.07 7.96
CA PHE A 171 9.06 -9.92 7.43
C PHE A 171 8.12 -9.04 6.60
N ASN A 172 8.45 -7.77 6.45
CA ASN A 172 7.81 -6.85 5.51
C ASN A 172 8.70 -6.72 4.27
N HIS A 173 8.16 -7.00 3.09
CA HIS A 173 8.90 -6.91 1.84
C HIS A 173 8.02 -6.37 0.73
N LEU A 174 8.54 -5.38 0.02
CA LEU A 174 7.93 -4.80 -1.17
C LEU A 174 8.93 -4.85 -2.31
N ILE A 175 8.49 -5.36 -3.45
CA ILE A 175 9.30 -5.44 -4.66
C ILE A 175 8.50 -4.95 -5.86
N PHE A 176 9.11 -4.07 -6.64
CA PHE A 176 8.59 -3.61 -7.91
C PHE A 176 9.01 -4.57 -9.02
N VAL A 177 8.10 -4.85 -9.95
CA VAL A 177 8.36 -5.65 -11.15
C VAL A 177 7.70 -4.99 -12.36
N ASP A 178 8.47 -4.82 -13.44
CA ASP A 178 7.95 -4.54 -14.78
C ASP A 178 7.80 -5.87 -15.52
N LEU A 179 6.56 -6.31 -15.69
CA LEU A 179 6.22 -7.65 -16.14
C LEU A 179 6.55 -7.87 -17.61
N THR A 180 7.34 -8.90 -17.87
CA THR A 180 7.54 -9.48 -19.21
C THR A 180 6.92 -10.87 -19.33
N SER A 181 6.48 -11.46 -18.22
CA SER A 181 5.87 -12.78 -18.12
C SER A 181 4.92 -12.85 -16.92
N ALA A 182 4.19 -13.98 -16.78
CA ALA A 182 3.39 -14.23 -15.59
C ALA A 182 4.28 -14.42 -14.35
N CYS A 183 3.94 -13.75 -13.25
CA CYS A 183 4.72 -13.81 -12.02
C CYS A 183 3.98 -14.55 -10.90
N MET A 184 4.67 -15.44 -10.21
CA MET A 184 4.07 -16.21 -9.11
C MET A 184 3.92 -15.36 -7.85
N GLN A 185 2.71 -15.33 -7.30
CA GLN A 185 2.40 -14.65 -6.03
C GLN A 185 2.60 -15.53 -4.79
N ARG A 186 2.78 -16.84 -4.98
CA ARG A 186 2.98 -17.79 -3.89
C ARG A 186 4.10 -18.74 -4.23
N PHE A 187 5.07 -18.87 -3.34
CA PHE A 187 6.21 -19.76 -3.53
C PHE A 187 6.79 -20.23 -2.20
N LYS A 188 7.54 -21.32 -2.25
CA LYS A 188 8.25 -21.87 -1.10
C LYS A 188 9.67 -21.30 -1.02
N THR A 189 10.09 -20.97 0.20
CA THR A 189 11.45 -20.51 0.54
C THR A 189 12.17 -21.51 1.44
N SER A 190 13.49 -21.35 1.57
CA SER A 190 14.36 -22.21 2.39
C SER A 190 14.04 -22.09 3.89
N LYS A 191 13.71 -20.89 4.34
CA LYS A 191 13.40 -20.55 5.73
C LYS A 191 12.08 -19.78 5.84
N ARG A 192 11.55 -19.69 7.06
CA ARG A 192 10.37 -18.86 7.39
C ARG A 192 10.64 -17.37 7.11
N VAL A 193 11.84 -16.92 7.47
CA VAL A 193 12.39 -15.61 7.10
C VAL A 193 13.59 -15.85 6.19
N PRO A 194 13.41 -15.83 4.87
CA PRO A 194 14.48 -16.03 3.90
C PRO A 194 15.38 -14.80 3.80
N LYS A 195 16.56 -14.97 3.18
CA LYS A 195 17.39 -13.83 2.80
C LYS A 195 16.74 -13.06 1.64
N VAL A 196 16.99 -11.76 1.59
CA VAL A 196 16.58 -10.88 0.48
C VAL A 196 16.97 -11.45 -0.89
N SER A 197 18.20 -11.95 -1.04
CA SER A 197 18.67 -12.51 -2.31
C SER A 197 17.84 -13.71 -2.79
N GLU A 198 17.34 -14.54 -1.86
CA GLU A 198 16.44 -15.63 -2.20
C GLU A 198 15.08 -15.09 -2.66
N LEU A 199 14.55 -14.06 -2.00
CA LEU A 199 13.30 -13.43 -2.42
C LEU A 199 13.41 -12.85 -3.82
N ILE A 200 14.47 -12.08 -4.10
CA ILE A 200 14.74 -11.51 -5.44
C ILE A 200 14.81 -12.62 -6.50
N TYR A 201 15.50 -13.72 -6.21
CA TYR A 201 15.60 -14.87 -7.12
C TYR A 201 14.23 -15.47 -7.48
N LYS A 202 13.26 -15.46 -6.55
CA LYS A 202 11.89 -15.95 -6.84
C LYS A 202 11.13 -15.08 -7.85
N PHE A 203 11.54 -13.82 -8.03
CA PHE A 203 10.93 -12.88 -8.97
C PHE A 203 11.74 -12.70 -10.27
N VAL A 204 12.92 -13.33 -10.41
CA VAL A 204 13.84 -13.06 -11.53
C VAL A 204 13.26 -13.34 -12.92
N ASN A 205 12.35 -14.32 -13.01
CA ASN A 205 11.71 -14.68 -14.28
C ASN A 205 10.50 -13.80 -14.63
N CYS A 206 10.07 -12.92 -13.73
CA CYS A 206 8.88 -12.09 -13.91
C CYS A 206 9.13 -10.87 -14.82
N GLY A 207 10.38 -10.39 -14.87
CA GLY A 207 10.80 -9.23 -15.65
C GLY A 207 11.83 -8.38 -14.92
N THR A 208 11.88 -7.08 -15.24
CA THR A 208 12.82 -6.16 -14.56
C THR A 208 12.33 -5.86 -13.17
N LEU A 209 13.21 -5.98 -12.18
CA LEU A 209 12.85 -5.89 -10.77
C LEU A 209 13.67 -4.84 -10.02
N LYS A 210 13.03 -4.22 -9.02
CA LYS A 210 13.66 -3.32 -8.05
C LYS A 210 13.12 -3.65 -6.68
N GLN A 211 13.99 -4.03 -5.75
CA GLN A 211 13.60 -4.09 -4.35
C GLN A 211 13.24 -2.69 -3.86
N LEU A 212 12.05 -2.55 -3.28
CA LEU A 212 11.61 -1.28 -2.72
C LEU A 212 11.86 -1.21 -1.23
N TYR A 213 11.58 -2.28 -0.49
CA TYR A 213 11.76 -2.31 0.95
C TYR A 213 11.85 -3.73 1.50
N PHE A 214 12.67 -3.94 2.53
CA PHE A 214 12.73 -5.17 3.30
C PHE A 214 13.03 -4.87 4.78
N ASP A 215 12.26 -5.45 5.69
CA ASP A 215 12.55 -5.45 7.13
C ASP A 215 12.04 -6.73 7.77
N ALA A 216 12.92 -7.41 8.49
CA ALA A 216 12.59 -8.59 9.26
C ALA A 216 12.68 -8.33 10.78
N ASP A 217 13.45 -7.34 11.23
CA ASP A 217 13.78 -7.15 12.65
C ASP A 217 12.53 -6.92 13.48
N ALA A 218 11.61 -6.08 12.99
CA ALA A 218 10.35 -5.77 13.67
C ALA A 218 9.36 -6.97 13.71
N TYR A 219 9.64 -8.04 12.97
CA TYR A 219 8.72 -9.15 12.71
C TYR A 219 9.23 -10.50 13.21
N GLN A 220 10.25 -10.51 14.08
CA GLN A 220 10.73 -11.71 14.77
C GLN A 220 9.84 -12.09 15.95
#